data_AF-A0A117MQ12-F1
#
_entry.id   AF-A0A117MQ12-F1
#
_cell.length_a   1.000
_cell.length_b   1.000
_cell.length_c   1.000
_cell.angle_alpha   90.00
_cell.angle_beta   90.00
_cell.angle_gamma   90.00
#
_symmetry.space_group_name_H-M   'P 1'
#
loop_
_entity.id
_entity.type
_entity.pdbx_description
1 polymer ?
#
loop_
_entity_poly.entity_id
_entity_poly.type
_entity_poly.pdbx_seq_one_letter_code
_entity_poly.pdbx_strand_id
1 'polypeptide(L)'
;MTSIALPALDGRTPLGFLAALGTMRLIVDHTENDAKLSWSPRDCTAVLHSSHTDLDTVVADLVSVMRSIPAGGALPGVSAEFPPLGAAPDKLRLPRPDFRTYAERITDNPQVERWLGMLVTDLTLDNEKRIAITPYAAPSGKQSMRTMLEKPLAELRKRPELLREALTGWRRQPGVTGEYLDHRVLYDTADTPDGRDGSERGVPGATWLALMAYPLLSTTAPTGPPLSTCWQDRGRNDRRMVYPLWSQQLDIPAIVALLNHPVLGTAEDHRPSPQAKLLSIFWIGHAGRRRIPARKSAGVLAPIAIQKGRA
;
A
#
# COMPACT_ATOMS: atom_id res chain seq x y z
N MET A 1 16.27 21.72 -3.78
CA MET A 1 15.27 20.80 -3.21
C MET A 1 15.22 21.01 -1.72
N THR A 2 14.02 21.18 -1.18
CA THR A 2 13.73 21.31 0.25
C THR A 2 13.42 19.93 0.82
N SER A 3 13.83 19.68 2.06
CA SER A 3 13.49 18.44 2.80
C SER A 3 12.29 18.69 3.69
N ILE A 4 11.19 17.99 3.44
CA ILE A 4 9.93 18.11 4.19
C ILE A 4 9.71 16.81 4.97
N ALA A 5 9.71 16.91 6.30
CA ALA A 5 9.38 15.79 7.17
C ALA A 5 7.89 15.45 7.09
N LEU A 6 7.57 14.15 7.01
CA LEU A 6 6.21 13.62 7.01
C LEU A 6 6.00 12.79 8.29
N PRO A 7 5.84 13.44 9.46
CA PRO A 7 5.99 12.80 10.76
C PRO A 7 4.97 11.68 11.05
N ALA A 8 3.82 11.66 10.36
CA ALA A 8 2.85 10.58 10.51
C ALA A 8 3.17 9.33 9.68
N LEU A 9 4.03 9.46 8.66
CA LEU A 9 4.43 8.35 7.81
C LEU A 9 5.60 7.63 8.45
N ASP A 10 5.32 6.89 9.53
CA ASP A 10 6.29 6.04 10.22
C ASP A 10 6.55 4.78 9.42
N GLY A 11 7.76 4.69 8.88
CA GLY A 11 8.24 3.60 8.04
C GLY A 11 8.41 2.29 8.78
N ARG A 12 8.25 2.23 10.11
CA ARG A 12 8.22 0.96 10.84
C ARG A 12 6.87 0.25 10.73
N THR A 13 5.87 0.94 10.19
CA THR A 13 4.55 0.37 9.91
C THR A 13 4.37 0.17 8.41
N PRO A 14 3.75 -0.94 7.96
CA PRO A 14 3.47 -1.15 6.54
C PRO A 14 2.62 -0.05 5.92
N LEU A 15 1.62 0.45 6.66
CA LEU A 15 0.78 1.55 6.20
C LEU A 15 1.58 2.85 6.00
N GLY A 16 2.43 3.24 6.96
CA GLY A 16 3.27 4.43 6.83
C GLY A 16 4.30 4.30 5.71
N PHE A 17 4.92 3.12 5.58
CA PHE A 17 5.83 2.80 4.49
C PHE A 17 5.18 2.94 3.11
N LEU A 18 4.05 2.26 2.88
CA LEU A 18 3.33 2.33 1.61
C LEU A 18 2.77 3.74 1.35
N ALA A 19 2.25 4.42 2.36
CA ALA A 19 1.73 5.77 2.20
C ALA A 19 2.81 6.77 1.79
N ALA A 20 4.05 6.62 2.27
CA ALA A 20 5.18 7.44 1.82
C ALA A 20 5.52 7.19 0.35
N LEU A 21 5.56 5.92 -0.08
CA LEU A 21 5.76 5.55 -1.47
C LEU A 21 4.68 6.14 -2.38
N GLY A 22 3.42 6.02 -1.98
CA GLY A 22 2.30 6.56 -2.76
C GLY A 22 2.27 8.07 -2.78
N THR A 23 2.64 8.74 -1.68
CA THR A 23 2.79 10.20 -1.64
C THR A 23 3.79 10.67 -2.68
N MET A 24 5.00 10.10 -2.67
CA MET A 24 6.04 10.43 -3.64
C MET A 24 5.59 10.15 -5.08
N ARG A 25 4.99 8.97 -5.33
CA ARG A 25 4.49 8.63 -6.66
C ARG A 25 3.47 9.65 -7.16
N LEU A 26 2.49 10.04 -6.34
CA LEU A 26 1.47 10.98 -6.76
C LEU A 26 2.05 12.35 -7.14
N ILE A 27 3.04 12.81 -6.38
CA ILE A 27 3.75 14.05 -6.70
C ILE A 27 4.45 13.91 -8.06
N VAL A 28 5.26 12.86 -8.27
CA VAL A 28 6.02 12.70 -9.52
C VAL A 28 5.14 12.42 -10.74
N ASP A 29 4.12 11.56 -10.60
CA ASP A 29 3.30 11.11 -11.74
C ASP A 29 2.19 12.10 -12.14
N HIS A 30 1.77 12.99 -11.24
CA HIS A 30 0.58 13.82 -11.45
C HIS A 30 0.79 15.32 -11.18
N THR A 31 2.01 15.75 -10.92
CA THR A 31 2.38 17.16 -10.81
C THR A 31 3.62 17.44 -11.66
N GLU A 32 4.00 18.70 -11.81
CA GLU A 32 5.24 19.09 -12.50
C GLU A 32 6.48 19.00 -11.58
N ASN A 33 6.31 18.46 -10.36
CA ASN A 33 7.38 18.38 -9.37
C ASN A 33 8.14 17.06 -9.46
N ASP A 34 9.47 17.15 -9.48
CA ASP A 34 10.32 16.02 -9.11
C ASP A 34 10.33 15.84 -7.58
N ALA A 35 10.42 14.59 -7.15
CA ALA A 35 10.52 14.26 -5.74
C ALA A 35 11.41 13.04 -5.52
N LYS A 36 12.15 13.08 -4.42
CA LYS A 36 12.94 11.97 -3.87
C LYS A 36 12.44 11.64 -2.47
N LEU A 37 12.56 10.39 -2.08
CA LEU A 37 12.17 9.91 -0.76
C LEU A 37 13.39 9.38 -0.01
N SER A 38 13.48 9.72 1.26
CA SER A 38 14.37 9.07 2.21
C SER A 38 13.65 8.87 3.55
N TRP A 39 14.32 8.23 4.49
CA TRP A 39 13.84 8.02 5.84
C TRP A 39 14.80 8.63 6.85
N SER A 40 14.27 9.25 7.90
CA SER A 40 15.08 9.75 9.02
C SER A 40 15.60 8.57 9.86
N PRO A 41 16.92 8.38 10.04
CA PRO A 41 17.46 7.31 10.88
C PRO A 41 17.13 7.50 12.37
N ARG A 42 16.69 8.70 12.77
CA ARG A 42 16.38 9.03 14.17
C ARG A 42 14.99 8.55 14.58
N ASP A 43 14.00 8.76 13.72
CA ASP A 43 12.58 8.53 14.05
C ASP A 43 11.88 7.56 13.09
N CYS A 44 12.57 7.14 12.01
CA CYS A 44 12.05 6.27 10.95
C CYS A 44 10.87 6.84 10.17
N THR A 45 10.66 8.17 10.21
CA THR A 45 9.62 8.84 9.43
C THR A 45 10.12 9.23 8.04
N ALA A 46 9.18 9.30 7.09
CA ALA A 46 9.49 9.67 5.72
C ALA A 46 9.92 11.14 5.61
N VAL A 47 10.87 11.41 4.72
CA VAL A 47 11.30 12.75 4.34
C VAL A 47 11.18 12.88 2.83
N LEU A 48 10.31 13.79 2.39
CA LEU A 48 10.13 14.12 0.98
C LEU A 48 11.08 15.24 0.59
N HIS A 49 11.88 15.02 -0.44
CA HIS A 49 12.80 16.01 -0.99
C HIS A 49 12.22 16.46 -2.33
N SER A 50 11.84 17.72 -2.47
CA SER A 50 11.21 18.20 -3.72
C SER A 50 11.38 19.71 -3.90
N SER A 51 10.72 20.29 -4.89
CA SER A 51 10.69 21.74 -5.12
C SER A 51 9.77 22.48 -4.11
N HIS A 52 8.84 21.77 -3.48
CA HIS A 52 7.91 22.32 -2.49
C HIS A 52 8.63 23.08 -1.36
N THR A 53 8.04 24.19 -0.93
CA THR A 53 8.58 25.02 0.15
C THR A 53 8.21 24.51 1.54
N ASP A 54 7.07 23.82 1.64
CA ASP A 54 6.46 23.42 2.91
C ASP A 54 5.48 22.26 2.72
N LEU A 55 4.96 21.74 3.82
CA LEU A 55 4.00 20.65 3.80
C LEU A 55 2.64 21.03 3.19
N ASP A 56 2.27 22.30 3.26
CA ASP A 56 0.94 22.76 2.87
C ASP A 56 0.79 22.76 1.36
N THR A 57 1.86 23.13 0.65
CA THR A 57 1.99 23.00 -0.81
C THR A 57 1.93 21.53 -1.24
N VAL A 58 2.61 20.61 -0.53
CA VAL A 58 2.49 19.16 -0.79
C VAL A 58 1.04 18.68 -0.63
N VAL A 59 0.36 19.10 0.44
CA VAL A 59 -1.05 18.73 0.68
C VAL A 59 -1.96 19.31 -0.41
N ALA A 60 -1.73 20.55 -0.84
CA ALA A 60 -2.51 21.18 -1.90
C ALA A 60 -2.41 20.40 -3.22
N ASP A 61 -1.20 19.95 -3.58
CA ASP A 61 -0.97 19.12 -4.76
C ASP A 61 -1.69 17.76 -4.64
N LEU A 62 -1.57 17.07 -3.51
CA LEU A 62 -2.30 15.81 -3.29
C LEU A 62 -3.82 15.98 -3.37
N VAL A 63 -4.35 17.09 -2.83
CA VAL A 63 -5.77 17.44 -2.94
C VAL A 63 -6.14 17.70 -4.40
N SER A 64 -5.29 18.41 -5.17
CA SER A 64 -5.49 18.65 -6.60
C SER A 64 -5.56 17.34 -7.38
N VAL A 65 -4.62 16.41 -7.12
CA VAL A 65 -4.62 15.08 -7.73
C VAL A 65 -5.86 14.28 -7.34
N MET A 66 -6.29 14.32 -6.08
CA MET A 66 -7.54 13.67 -5.67
C MET A 66 -8.76 14.29 -6.38
N ARG A 67 -8.78 15.61 -6.61
CA ARG A 67 -9.87 16.31 -7.29
C ARG A 67 -9.89 16.06 -8.80
N SER A 68 -8.76 15.76 -9.42
CA SER A 68 -8.68 15.43 -10.85
C SER A 68 -9.29 14.07 -11.19
N ILE A 69 -9.49 13.20 -10.18
CA ILE A 69 -10.18 11.92 -10.37
C ILE A 69 -11.64 12.19 -10.74
N PRO A 70 -12.12 11.75 -11.92
CA PRO A 70 -13.46 12.03 -12.40
C PRO A 70 -14.54 11.54 -11.44
N ALA A 71 -15.72 12.18 -11.50
CA ALA A 71 -16.90 11.70 -10.78
C ALA A 71 -17.19 10.25 -11.16
N GLY A 72 -17.43 9.41 -10.16
CA GLY A 72 -17.57 7.97 -10.39
C GLY A 72 -16.27 7.27 -10.83
N GLY A 73 -15.10 7.90 -10.73
CA GLY A 73 -13.79 7.26 -10.86
C GLY A 73 -13.15 6.95 -9.50
N ALA A 74 -12.17 6.04 -9.52
CA ALA A 74 -11.48 5.53 -8.33
C ALA A 74 -9.98 5.86 -8.28
N LEU A 75 -9.39 6.27 -9.40
CA LEU A 75 -7.93 6.34 -9.59
C LEU A 75 -7.57 7.57 -10.45
N PRO A 76 -6.42 8.21 -10.20
CA PRO A 76 -5.94 9.33 -11.02
C PRO A 76 -5.39 8.85 -12.37
N GLY A 77 -5.63 9.62 -13.43
CA GLY A 77 -5.07 9.35 -14.77
C GLY A 77 -5.67 8.13 -15.50
N VAL A 78 -6.77 7.56 -15.01
CA VAL A 78 -7.46 6.42 -15.64
C VAL A 78 -8.96 6.68 -15.77
N SER A 79 -9.61 5.96 -16.67
CA SER A 79 -11.06 6.06 -16.91
C SER A 79 -11.87 5.76 -15.65
N ALA A 80 -13.01 6.45 -15.49
CA ALA A 80 -13.96 6.19 -14.42
C ALA A 80 -14.51 4.75 -14.42
N GLU A 81 -14.47 4.07 -15.57
CA GLU A 81 -14.88 2.68 -15.73
C GLU A 81 -13.87 1.66 -15.17
N PHE A 82 -12.66 2.10 -14.81
CA PHE A 82 -11.60 1.25 -14.28
C PHE A 82 -11.27 1.54 -12.80
N PRO A 83 -11.20 0.51 -11.92
CA PRO A 83 -11.67 -0.86 -12.15
C PRO A 83 -13.18 -0.93 -12.42
N PRO A 84 -13.70 -2.06 -12.93
CA PRO A 84 -15.12 -2.19 -13.26
C PRO A 84 -16.03 -1.90 -12.06
N LEU A 85 -17.13 -1.20 -12.32
CA LEU A 85 -18.10 -0.80 -11.31
C LEU A 85 -18.76 -2.00 -10.62
N GLY A 86 -18.97 -1.89 -9.31
CA GLY A 86 -19.72 -2.86 -8.49
C GLY A 86 -18.90 -3.45 -7.34
N ALA A 87 -19.61 -3.91 -6.31
CA ALA A 87 -19.01 -4.41 -5.07
C ALA A 87 -18.82 -5.94 -5.04
N ALA A 88 -19.83 -6.70 -5.45
CA ALA A 88 -19.75 -8.16 -5.53
C ALA A 88 -20.65 -8.71 -6.65
N PRO A 89 -20.25 -9.78 -7.36
CA PRO A 89 -18.91 -10.37 -7.34
C PRO A 89 -17.85 -9.41 -7.88
N ASP A 90 -16.59 -9.60 -7.48
CA ASP A 90 -15.50 -8.77 -8.00
C ASP A 90 -15.29 -9.06 -9.49
N LYS A 91 -15.59 -8.07 -10.33
CA LYS A 91 -15.53 -8.18 -11.79
C LYS A 91 -14.12 -8.25 -12.36
N LEU A 92 -13.09 -8.01 -11.55
CA LEU A 92 -11.71 -8.32 -11.96
C LEU A 92 -11.35 -9.78 -11.72
N ARG A 93 -12.05 -10.51 -10.83
CA ARG A 93 -11.77 -11.93 -10.58
C ARG A 93 -12.46 -12.78 -11.64
N LEU A 94 -11.85 -12.84 -12.81
CA LEU A 94 -12.36 -13.54 -14.00
C LEU A 94 -11.62 -14.87 -14.23
N PRO A 95 -12.22 -15.84 -14.93
CA PRO A 95 -11.47 -16.92 -15.57
C PRO A 95 -10.38 -16.37 -16.49
N ARG A 96 -9.28 -17.13 -16.67
CA ARG A 96 -8.11 -16.66 -17.44
C ARG A 96 -8.44 -16.23 -18.89
N PRO A 97 -9.28 -16.94 -19.68
CA PRO A 97 -9.65 -16.49 -21.02
C PRO A 97 -10.38 -15.14 -21.01
N ASP A 98 -11.36 -14.99 -20.12
CA ASP A 98 -12.16 -13.76 -19.99
C ASP A 98 -11.31 -12.59 -19.51
N PHE A 99 -10.33 -12.85 -18.63
CA PHE A 99 -9.36 -11.85 -18.19
C PHE A 99 -8.50 -11.33 -19.34
N ARG A 100 -8.01 -12.20 -20.23
CA ARG A 100 -7.19 -11.78 -21.37
C ARG A 100 -7.98 -10.87 -22.31
N THR A 101 -9.19 -11.30 -22.69
CA THR A 101 -10.11 -10.48 -23.50
C THR A 101 -10.42 -9.14 -22.81
N TYR A 102 -10.61 -9.15 -21.49
CA TYR A 102 -10.84 -7.93 -20.72
C TYR A 102 -9.60 -7.02 -20.74
N ALA A 103 -8.41 -7.55 -20.46
CA ALA A 103 -7.16 -6.81 -20.41
C ALA A 103 -6.85 -6.15 -21.76
N GLU A 104 -6.91 -6.91 -22.86
CA GLU A 104 -6.70 -6.41 -24.23
C GLU A 104 -7.58 -5.21 -24.56
N ARG A 105 -8.80 -5.14 -24.01
CA ARG A 105 -9.73 -4.03 -24.23
C ARG A 105 -9.40 -2.76 -23.43
N ILE A 106 -8.70 -2.87 -22.31
CA ILE A 106 -8.51 -1.74 -21.36
C ILE A 106 -7.07 -1.26 -21.23
N THR A 107 -6.10 -2.00 -21.76
CA THR A 107 -4.67 -1.71 -21.60
C THR A 107 -4.08 -0.73 -22.62
N ASP A 108 -4.91 -0.13 -23.49
CA ASP A 108 -4.45 0.97 -24.37
C ASP A 108 -3.92 2.19 -23.59
N ASN A 109 -4.25 2.28 -22.30
CA ASN A 109 -3.66 3.23 -21.36
C ASN A 109 -2.58 2.53 -20.48
N PRO A 110 -1.29 2.91 -20.57
CA PRO A 110 -0.22 2.33 -19.76
C PRO A 110 -0.43 2.43 -18.24
N GLN A 111 -1.18 3.43 -17.75
CA GLN A 111 -1.53 3.54 -16.33
C GLN A 111 -2.50 2.43 -15.91
N VAL A 112 -3.43 2.06 -16.78
CA VAL A 112 -4.36 0.95 -16.53
C VAL A 112 -3.62 -0.37 -16.44
N GLU A 113 -2.65 -0.61 -17.32
CA GLU A 113 -1.80 -1.80 -17.28
C GLU A 113 -1.04 -1.93 -15.95
N ARG A 114 -0.37 -0.84 -15.51
CA ARG A 114 0.35 -0.81 -14.23
C ARG A 114 -0.55 -1.12 -13.04
N TRP A 115 -1.75 -0.55 -13.03
CA TRP A 115 -2.73 -0.83 -11.97
C TRP A 115 -3.25 -2.27 -12.04
N LEU A 116 -3.57 -2.77 -13.23
CA LEU A 116 -4.16 -4.09 -13.42
C LEU A 116 -3.27 -5.19 -12.83
N GLY A 117 -1.96 -5.16 -13.14
CA GLY A 117 -0.98 -6.14 -12.66
C GLY A 117 -0.77 -6.14 -11.14
N MET A 118 -1.24 -5.11 -10.44
CA MET A 118 -1.15 -5.00 -8.98
C MET A 118 -2.48 -5.20 -8.24
N LEU A 119 -3.59 -5.22 -8.97
CA LEU A 119 -4.90 -5.61 -8.43
C LEU A 119 -5.11 -7.13 -8.57
N VAL A 120 -4.75 -7.68 -9.73
CA VAL A 120 -4.97 -9.09 -10.08
C VAL A 120 -3.82 -9.62 -10.95
N THR A 121 -3.68 -10.95 -11.02
CA THR A 121 -2.65 -11.59 -11.84
C THR A 121 -3.14 -12.93 -12.41
N ASP A 122 -2.86 -13.16 -13.69
CA ASP A 122 -3.16 -14.42 -14.37
C ASP A 122 -2.03 -15.46 -14.28
N LEU A 123 -0.90 -15.10 -13.64
CA LEU A 123 0.25 -15.99 -13.41
C LEU A 123 -0.12 -17.22 -12.58
N THR A 124 -1.16 -17.12 -11.75
CA THR A 124 -1.67 -18.21 -10.92
C THR A 124 -3.17 -18.05 -10.74
N LEU A 125 -3.83 -19.11 -10.27
CA LEU A 125 -5.28 -19.15 -10.11
C LEU A 125 -5.67 -19.25 -8.62
N ASP A 126 -6.83 -18.68 -8.29
CA ASP A 126 -7.45 -18.89 -7.00
C ASP A 126 -8.15 -20.28 -6.92
N ASN A 127 -8.68 -20.61 -5.74
CA ASN A 127 -9.36 -21.88 -5.50
C ASN A 127 -10.66 -22.05 -6.33
N GLU A 128 -11.20 -20.98 -6.89
CA GLU A 128 -12.36 -20.96 -7.77
C GLU A 128 -11.96 -20.96 -9.26
N LYS A 129 -10.67 -21.22 -9.57
CA LYS A 129 -10.09 -21.25 -10.92
C LYS A 129 -10.17 -19.92 -11.68
N ARG A 130 -10.24 -18.80 -10.95
CA ARG A 130 -10.16 -17.43 -11.49
C ARG A 130 -8.76 -16.88 -11.31
N ILE A 131 -8.43 -15.79 -11.97
CA ILE A 131 -7.16 -15.09 -11.73
C ILE A 131 -7.02 -14.72 -10.24
N ALA A 132 -5.80 -14.78 -9.74
CA ALA A 132 -5.53 -14.52 -8.33
C ALA A 132 -5.44 -13.01 -8.05
N ILE A 133 -5.62 -12.65 -6.78
CA ILE A 133 -5.42 -11.29 -6.27
C ILE A 133 -4.01 -11.17 -5.66
N THR A 134 -3.48 -9.95 -5.60
CA THR A 134 -2.16 -9.72 -4.98
C THR A 134 -2.22 -9.81 -3.44
N PRO A 135 -1.11 -10.13 -2.76
CA PRO A 135 -1.04 -10.17 -1.29
C PRO A 135 -1.35 -8.82 -0.60
N TYR A 136 -1.30 -7.73 -1.34
CA TYR A 136 -1.66 -6.39 -0.88
C TYR A 136 -3.17 -6.18 -0.75
N ALA A 137 -3.98 -6.96 -1.46
CA ALA A 137 -5.43 -6.97 -1.31
C ALA A 137 -5.88 -7.99 -0.25
N ALA A 138 -6.77 -7.55 0.66
CA ALA A 138 -7.38 -8.42 1.67
C ALA A 138 -8.91 -8.26 1.71
N PRO A 139 -9.60 -8.45 0.57
CA PRO A 139 -11.04 -8.21 0.50
C PRO A 139 -11.79 -8.97 1.59
N SER A 140 -12.77 -8.32 2.21
CA SER A 140 -13.62 -8.91 3.22
C SER A 140 -15.10 -8.66 2.90
N GLY A 141 -15.92 -9.68 3.13
CA GLY A 141 -17.35 -9.62 2.82
C GLY A 141 -17.60 -9.42 1.32
N LYS A 142 -18.39 -8.40 0.97
CA LYS A 142 -18.78 -8.05 -0.42
C LYS A 142 -17.86 -7.00 -1.06
N GLN A 143 -16.57 -7.02 -0.76
CA GLN A 143 -15.60 -6.05 -1.27
C GLN A 143 -14.97 -6.53 -2.59
N SER A 144 -14.98 -5.65 -3.59
CA SER A 144 -14.20 -5.76 -4.83
C SER A 144 -12.96 -4.85 -4.79
N MET A 145 -12.02 -5.08 -5.72
CA MET A 145 -10.90 -4.14 -5.98
C MET A 145 -11.39 -2.72 -6.23
N ARG A 146 -12.54 -2.57 -6.89
CA ARG A 146 -13.17 -1.27 -7.11
C ARG A 146 -13.51 -0.58 -5.78
N THR A 147 -14.27 -1.27 -4.92
CA THR A 147 -14.69 -0.68 -3.64
C THR A 147 -13.53 -0.49 -2.66
N MET A 148 -12.46 -1.29 -2.76
CA MET A 148 -11.22 -1.09 -2.00
C MET A 148 -10.57 0.27 -2.29
N LEU A 149 -10.60 0.72 -3.56
CA LEU A 149 -10.05 2.01 -3.97
C LEU A 149 -11.03 3.16 -3.73
N GLU A 150 -12.32 2.94 -4.01
CA GLU A 150 -13.35 3.98 -3.88
C GLU A 150 -13.62 4.42 -2.44
N LYS A 151 -13.66 3.50 -1.49
CA LYS A 151 -14.03 3.81 -0.10
C LYS A 151 -13.13 4.87 0.55
N PRO A 152 -11.80 4.71 0.58
CA PRO A 152 -10.95 5.75 1.16
C PRO A 152 -10.99 7.05 0.35
N LEU A 153 -11.13 6.98 -0.98
CA LEU A 153 -11.33 8.17 -1.82
C LEU A 153 -12.65 8.91 -1.50
N ALA A 154 -13.73 8.18 -1.21
CA ALA A 154 -15.02 8.77 -0.86
C ALA A 154 -14.93 9.56 0.45
N GLU A 155 -14.19 9.04 1.45
CA GLU A 155 -13.93 9.80 2.68
C GLU A 155 -13.08 11.03 2.42
N LEU A 156 -12.06 10.95 1.57
CA LEU A 156 -11.25 12.10 1.16
C LEU A 156 -12.08 13.17 0.42
N ARG A 157 -13.01 12.76 -0.46
CA ARG A 157 -13.90 13.70 -1.18
C ARG A 157 -14.81 14.46 -0.23
N LYS A 158 -15.30 13.82 0.84
CA LYS A 158 -16.09 14.48 1.89
C LYS A 158 -15.21 15.41 2.74
N ARG A 159 -13.97 14.98 3.02
CA ARG A 159 -13.06 15.60 3.99
C ARG A 159 -11.63 15.65 3.44
N PRO A 160 -11.29 16.60 2.55
CA PRO A 160 -9.96 16.68 1.95
C PRO A 160 -8.84 16.93 2.97
N GLU A 161 -9.15 17.49 4.14
CA GLU A 161 -8.20 17.72 5.23
C GLU A 161 -7.56 16.44 5.78
N LEU A 162 -8.16 15.28 5.50
CA LEU A 162 -7.61 13.97 5.86
C LEU A 162 -6.29 13.66 5.17
N LEU A 163 -5.99 14.30 4.03
CA LEU A 163 -4.66 14.22 3.40
C LEU A 163 -3.59 14.92 4.25
N ARG A 164 -3.93 16.06 4.89
CA ARG A 164 -3.02 16.70 5.85
C ARG A 164 -2.79 15.80 7.05
N GLU A 165 -3.86 15.26 7.65
CA GLU A 165 -3.78 14.35 8.80
C GLU A 165 -2.94 13.10 8.48
N ALA A 166 -3.03 12.58 7.24
CA ALA A 166 -2.22 11.45 6.80
C ALA A 166 -0.71 11.72 6.86
N LEU A 167 -0.28 12.97 6.68
CA LEU A 167 1.13 13.38 6.68
C LEU A 167 1.61 13.91 8.05
N THR A 168 0.73 14.55 8.83
CA THR A 168 1.10 15.22 10.10
C THR A 168 0.79 14.42 11.36
N GLY A 169 -0.34 13.73 11.40
CA GLY A 169 -0.74 12.93 12.56
C GLY A 169 -2.06 12.22 12.33
N TRP A 170 -2.03 10.88 12.38
CA TRP A 170 -3.20 10.07 12.07
C TRP A 170 -4.30 10.20 13.11
N ARG A 171 -5.53 10.43 12.63
CA ARG A 171 -6.76 10.25 13.41
C ARG A 171 -7.54 9.08 12.85
N ARG A 172 -7.89 8.12 13.71
CA ARG A 172 -8.66 6.95 13.31
C ARG A 172 -10.14 7.27 13.29
N GLN A 173 -10.80 6.92 12.19
CA GLN A 173 -12.23 7.15 11.99
C GLN A 173 -13.01 5.85 12.12
N PRO A 174 -14.13 5.83 12.86
CA PRO A 174 -14.96 4.64 12.98
C PRO A 174 -15.63 4.28 11.65
N GLY A 175 -15.88 2.99 11.44
CA GLY A 175 -16.61 2.47 10.28
C GLY A 175 -15.78 2.30 9.02
N VAL A 176 -14.46 2.51 9.08
CA VAL A 176 -13.54 2.28 7.96
C VAL A 176 -12.51 1.20 8.30
N THR A 177 -12.32 0.25 7.39
CA THR A 177 -11.43 -0.91 7.59
C THR A 177 -9.96 -0.61 7.32
N GLY A 178 -9.65 0.56 6.73
CA GLY A 178 -8.32 0.92 6.25
C GLY A 178 -7.76 -0.07 5.23
N GLU A 179 -8.64 -0.80 4.53
CA GLU A 179 -8.31 -1.90 3.61
C GLU A 179 -7.38 -2.95 4.25
N TYR A 180 -7.44 -3.05 5.57
CA TYR A 180 -6.63 -3.94 6.40
C TYR A 180 -5.11 -3.82 6.17
N LEU A 181 -4.64 -2.66 5.72
CA LEU A 181 -3.21 -2.36 5.57
C LEU A 181 -2.52 -2.05 6.91
N ASP A 182 -3.30 -1.95 7.99
CA ASP A 182 -2.80 -1.76 9.34
C ASP A 182 -3.65 -2.54 10.37
N HIS A 183 -2.99 -3.39 11.15
CA HIS A 183 -3.58 -4.13 12.26
C HIS A 183 -4.27 -3.30 13.33
N ARG A 184 -3.85 -2.04 13.55
CA ARG A 184 -4.46 -1.14 14.53
C ARG A 184 -5.87 -0.66 14.11
N VAL A 185 -6.37 -1.10 12.97
CA VAL A 185 -7.77 -0.90 12.57
C VAL A 185 -8.74 -1.72 13.42
N LEU A 186 -8.26 -2.86 13.96
CA LEU A 186 -9.03 -3.68 14.88
C LEU A 186 -9.03 -2.96 16.22
N TYR A 187 -10.22 -2.52 16.61
CA TYR A 187 -10.51 -1.90 17.90
C TYR A 187 -11.36 -2.90 18.65
N ASP A 188 -10.92 -3.39 19.80
CA ASP A 188 -11.66 -4.39 20.57
C ASP A 188 -12.36 -3.79 21.79
N THR A 189 -13.01 -4.65 22.58
CA THR A 189 -13.72 -4.24 23.79
C THR A 189 -12.78 -3.64 24.84
N ALA A 190 -11.50 -4.05 24.88
CA ALA A 190 -10.50 -3.47 25.76
C ALA A 190 -10.08 -2.06 25.32
N ASP A 191 -10.24 -1.73 24.03
CA ASP A 191 -9.97 -0.40 23.49
C ASP A 191 -11.17 0.58 23.63
N THR A 192 -12.35 0.10 24.03
CA THR A 192 -13.56 0.93 24.18
C THR A 192 -13.96 1.12 25.64
N PRO A 193 -14.17 2.38 26.12
CA PRO A 193 -14.56 2.62 27.51
C PRO A 193 -15.89 1.97 27.93
N ASP A 194 -16.77 1.68 26.97
CA ASP A 194 -18.08 1.06 27.18
C ASP A 194 -18.08 -0.46 26.98
N GLY A 195 -16.92 -1.08 26.70
CA GLY A 195 -16.75 -2.54 26.63
C GLY A 195 -17.53 -3.21 25.49
N ARG A 196 -17.97 -2.44 24.49
CA ARG A 196 -18.69 -2.97 23.31
C ARG A 196 -17.69 -3.40 22.25
N ASP A 197 -18.09 -4.34 21.40
CA ASP A 197 -17.31 -4.67 20.20
C ASP A 197 -17.03 -3.40 19.42
N GLY A 198 -15.75 -3.00 19.39
CA GLY A 198 -15.32 -1.80 18.71
C GLY A 198 -15.59 -1.93 17.22
N SER A 199 -16.29 -0.95 16.64
CA SER A 199 -16.29 -0.79 15.19
C SER A 199 -14.87 -0.50 14.72
N GLU A 200 -14.47 -1.07 13.58
CA GLU A 200 -13.14 -0.84 12.99
C GLU A 200 -12.84 0.65 12.83
N ARG A 201 -11.58 1.01 13.09
CA ARG A 201 -11.12 2.42 13.02
C ARG A 201 -9.86 2.59 12.16
N GLY A 202 -10.05 2.95 10.91
CA GLY A 202 -8.98 3.17 9.91
C GLY A 202 -8.55 4.63 9.78
N VAL A 203 -7.55 4.88 8.92
CA VAL A 203 -7.04 6.23 8.62
C VAL A 203 -7.18 6.47 7.10
N PRO A 204 -8.34 6.97 6.62
CA PRO A 204 -8.66 6.97 5.19
C PRO A 204 -7.62 7.63 4.29
N GLY A 205 -7.05 8.77 4.72
CA GLY A 205 -6.02 9.47 3.94
C GLY A 205 -4.73 8.65 3.79
N ALA A 206 -4.21 8.08 4.88
CA ALA A 206 -3.03 7.22 4.83
C ALA A 206 -3.31 5.93 4.04
N THR A 207 -4.51 5.36 4.18
CA THR A 207 -4.94 4.19 3.39
C THR A 207 -4.97 4.51 1.90
N TRP A 208 -5.57 5.63 1.49
CA TRP A 208 -5.60 6.03 0.09
C TRP A 208 -4.19 6.23 -0.47
N LEU A 209 -3.33 6.97 0.24
CA LEU A 209 -1.92 7.15 -0.14
C LEU A 209 -1.20 5.79 -0.28
N ALA A 210 -1.40 4.86 0.65
CA ALA A 210 -0.80 3.54 0.57
C ALA A 210 -1.27 2.72 -0.64
N LEU A 211 -2.55 2.81 -1.01
CA LEU A 211 -3.07 2.19 -2.23
C LEU A 211 -2.42 2.81 -3.48
N MET A 212 -2.17 4.12 -3.48
CA MET A 212 -1.51 4.81 -4.61
C MET A 212 -0.07 4.36 -4.83
N ALA A 213 0.57 3.66 -3.88
CA ALA A 213 1.90 3.07 -4.08
C ALA A 213 1.91 1.85 -5.00
N TYR A 214 0.76 1.23 -5.25
CA TYR A 214 0.69 -0.09 -5.89
C TYR A 214 1.40 -0.14 -7.24
N PRO A 215 1.28 0.85 -8.14
CA PRO A 215 1.99 0.83 -9.42
C PRO A 215 3.53 0.84 -9.35
N LEU A 216 4.13 1.05 -8.17
CA LEU A 216 5.57 0.91 -7.96
C LEU A 216 6.01 -0.54 -7.68
N LEU A 217 5.05 -1.43 -7.48
CA LEU A 217 5.25 -2.81 -7.10
C LEU A 217 4.95 -3.71 -8.29
N SER A 218 5.55 -4.89 -8.31
CA SER A 218 5.34 -5.90 -9.35
C SER A 218 4.86 -7.20 -8.75
N THR A 219 4.06 -7.97 -9.50
CA THR A 219 3.60 -9.31 -9.07
C THR A 219 4.22 -10.39 -9.93
N THR A 220 4.72 -11.44 -9.28
CA THR A 220 5.30 -12.65 -9.87
C THR A 220 4.67 -13.89 -9.25
N ALA A 221 4.88 -15.06 -9.84
CA ALA A 221 4.45 -16.34 -9.26
C ALA A 221 5.47 -17.45 -9.58
N PRO A 222 6.70 -17.38 -9.03
CA PRO A 222 7.79 -18.28 -9.40
C PRO A 222 7.46 -19.76 -9.11
N THR A 223 6.84 -20.05 -7.98
CA THR A 223 6.49 -21.41 -7.54
C THR A 223 5.22 -21.41 -6.67
N GLY A 224 4.07 -21.06 -7.25
CA GLY A 224 2.76 -21.25 -6.61
C GLY A 224 1.91 -19.97 -6.49
N PRO A 225 1.39 -19.61 -5.30
CA PRO A 225 0.59 -18.41 -5.11
C PRO A 225 1.34 -17.12 -5.47
N PRO A 226 0.63 -16.02 -5.75
CA PRO A 226 1.26 -14.81 -6.24
C PRO A 226 2.09 -14.14 -5.13
N LEU A 227 3.26 -13.62 -5.51
CA LEU A 227 4.15 -12.82 -4.69
C LEU A 227 4.33 -11.46 -5.34
N SER A 228 4.10 -10.39 -4.58
CA SER A 228 4.40 -9.03 -5.04
C SER A 228 5.74 -8.54 -4.50
N THR A 229 6.30 -7.47 -5.07
CA THR A 229 7.47 -6.77 -4.52
C THR A 229 7.31 -6.58 -3.01
N CYS A 230 8.41 -6.69 -2.26
CA CYS A 230 8.48 -6.81 -0.80
C CYS A 230 7.91 -8.11 -0.20
N TRP A 231 7.07 -8.91 -0.87
CA TRP A 231 6.60 -10.19 -0.33
C TRP A 231 7.59 -11.31 -0.55
N GLN A 232 7.85 -12.07 0.50
CA GLN A 232 8.71 -13.25 0.49
C GLN A 232 7.92 -14.46 0.96
N ASP A 233 8.13 -15.59 0.29
CA ASP A 233 7.72 -16.91 0.76
C ASP A 233 8.94 -17.61 1.38
N ARG A 234 8.90 -17.89 2.68
CA ARG A 234 9.97 -18.60 3.39
C ARG A 234 9.61 -20.06 3.70
N GLY A 235 8.57 -20.60 3.05
CA GLY A 235 8.05 -21.93 3.34
C GLY A 235 7.34 -22.01 4.69
N ARG A 236 6.84 -23.21 5.07
CA ARG A 236 6.12 -23.46 6.35
C ARG A 236 5.00 -22.45 6.67
N ASN A 237 4.30 -21.92 5.65
CA ASN A 237 3.30 -20.86 5.79
C ASN A 237 3.82 -19.51 6.32
N ASP A 238 5.13 -19.27 6.27
CA ASP A 238 5.76 -17.98 6.58
C ASP A 238 5.82 -17.11 5.33
N ARG A 239 4.76 -16.30 5.15
CA ARG A 239 4.71 -15.26 4.13
C ARG A 239 4.69 -13.89 4.78
N ARG A 240 5.66 -13.08 4.40
CA ARG A 240 5.86 -11.78 5.01
C ARG A 240 6.28 -10.74 3.98
N MET A 241 5.80 -9.54 4.18
CA MET A 241 6.29 -8.33 3.56
C MET A 241 7.58 -7.91 4.27
N VAL A 242 8.67 -7.81 3.52
CA VAL A 242 9.98 -7.33 3.93
C VAL A 242 10.30 -6.05 3.17
N TYR A 243 10.59 -4.97 3.90
CA TYR A 243 10.71 -3.64 3.31
C TYR A 243 11.82 -2.83 3.99
N PRO A 244 12.67 -2.11 3.25
CA PRO A 244 13.79 -1.37 3.82
C PRO A 244 13.42 0.07 4.18
N LEU A 245 14.12 0.63 5.18
CA LEU A 245 14.25 2.07 5.36
C LEU A 245 15.69 2.48 5.07
N TRP A 246 15.82 3.54 4.26
CA TRP A 246 17.09 4.00 3.71
C TRP A 246 17.29 5.50 3.97
N SER A 247 18.53 5.94 4.13
CA SER A 247 18.84 7.36 4.42
C SER A 247 19.11 8.19 3.16
N GLN A 248 19.47 7.57 2.04
CA GLN A 248 19.78 8.26 0.79
C GLN A 248 18.50 8.84 0.14
N GLN A 249 18.60 9.96 -0.56
CA GLN A 249 17.48 10.50 -1.33
C GLN A 249 17.33 9.69 -2.63
N LEU A 250 16.26 8.92 -2.76
CA LEU A 250 16.02 8.05 -3.92
C LEU A 250 14.82 8.55 -4.74
N ASP A 251 14.96 8.55 -6.07
CA ASP A 251 13.87 8.74 -7.02
C ASP A 251 13.08 7.44 -7.26
N ILE A 252 12.01 7.50 -8.07
CA ILE A 252 11.17 6.33 -8.34
C ILE A 252 11.98 5.15 -8.90
N PRO A 253 12.79 5.30 -9.96
CA PRO A 253 13.59 4.19 -10.48
C PRO A 253 14.52 3.56 -9.42
N ALA A 254 15.20 4.38 -8.62
CA ALA A 254 16.09 3.89 -7.57
C ALA A 254 15.33 3.16 -6.45
N ILE A 255 14.14 3.63 -6.09
CA ILE A 255 13.27 2.93 -5.13
C ILE A 255 12.83 1.59 -5.68
N VAL A 256 12.30 1.55 -6.91
CA VAL A 256 11.85 0.29 -7.53
C VAL A 256 13.02 -0.71 -7.60
N ALA A 257 14.22 -0.26 -7.96
CA ALA A 257 15.42 -1.09 -7.95
C ALA A 257 15.76 -1.60 -6.53
N LEU A 258 15.71 -0.74 -5.51
CA LEU A 258 15.97 -1.11 -4.12
C LEU A 258 14.96 -2.13 -3.57
N LEU A 259 13.67 -1.94 -3.84
CA LEU A 259 12.59 -2.82 -3.37
C LEU A 259 12.64 -4.22 -4.00
N ASN A 260 13.23 -4.34 -5.20
CA ASN A 260 13.46 -5.62 -5.87
C ASN A 260 14.87 -6.17 -5.63
N HIS A 261 15.70 -5.48 -4.84
CA HIS A 261 17.09 -5.88 -4.66
C HIS A 261 17.21 -7.20 -3.87
N PRO A 262 18.01 -8.19 -4.35
CA PRO A 262 18.11 -9.52 -3.71
C PRO A 262 18.56 -9.51 -2.25
N VAL A 263 19.25 -8.44 -1.81
CA VAL A 263 19.68 -8.28 -0.41
C VAL A 263 18.52 -8.32 0.59
N LEU A 264 17.31 -7.97 0.17
CA LEU A 264 16.13 -8.07 1.02
C LEU A 264 15.72 -9.53 1.23
N GLY A 265 15.96 -10.40 0.25
CA GLY A 265 15.61 -11.82 0.29
C GLY A 265 16.32 -12.62 1.38
N THR A 266 17.45 -12.13 1.88
CA THR A 266 18.22 -12.74 2.97
C THR A 266 17.98 -12.09 4.33
N ALA A 267 17.14 -11.05 4.40
CA ALA A 267 16.90 -10.34 5.65
C ALA A 267 16.08 -11.20 6.61
N GLU A 268 16.63 -11.50 7.78
CA GLU A 268 15.95 -12.31 8.79
C GLU A 268 15.37 -11.49 9.93
N ASP A 269 16.09 -10.43 10.31
CA ASP A 269 15.76 -9.54 11.40
C ASP A 269 15.60 -8.08 10.95
N HIS A 270 15.46 -7.16 11.90
CA HIS A 270 15.36 -5.73 11.63
C HIS A 270 16.69 -5.07 11.24
N ARG A 271 17.81 -5.77 11.42
CA ARG A 271 19.15 -5.21 11.24
C ARG A 271 19.60 -5.46 9.80
N PRO A 272 20.05 -4.40 9.09
CA PRO A 272 20.58 -4.58 7.76
C PRO A 272 21.90 -5.36 7.79
N SER A 273 22.06 -6.28 6.83
CA SER A 273 23.34 -6.94 6.53
C SER A 273 24.40 -5.92 6.10
N PRO A 274 25.70 -6.26 6.12
CA PRO A 274 26.74 -5.37 5.58
C PRO A 274 26.46 -4.91 4.14
N GLN A 275 25.95 -5.79 3.28
CA GLN A 275 25.57 -5.48 1.92
C GLN A 275 24.38 -4.52 1.85
N ALA A 276 23.38 -4.68 2.72
CA ALA A 276 22.24 -3.78 2.78
C ALA A 276 22.66 -2.36 3.22
N LYS A 277 23.63 -2.26 4.14
CA LYS A 277 24.19 -0.96 4.57
C LYS A 277 24.90 -0.22 3.45
N LEU A 278 25.52 -0.92 2.48
CA LEU A 278 26.11 -0.29 1.28
C LEU A 278 25.06 0.43 0.43
N LEU A 279 23.80 -0.03 0.47
CA LEU A 279 22.66 0.62 -0.17
C LEU A 279 22.00 1.69 0.73
N SER A 280 22.69 2.13 1.77
CA SER A 280 22.19 3.08 2.78
C SER A 280 20.94 2.61 3.53
N ILE A 281 20.65 1.29 3.54
CA ILE A 281 19.59 0.71 4.35
C ILE A 281 20.05 0.69 5.80
N PHE A 282 19.29 1.31 6.70
CA PHE A 282 19.59 1.34 8.13
C PHE A 282 18.62 0.49 8.98
N TRP A 283 17.47 0.11 8.43
CA TRP A 283 16.48 -0.74 9.10
C TRP A 283 15.68 -1.56 8.10
N ILE A 284 15.24 -2.76 8.49
CA ILE A 284 14.40 -3.64 7.67
C ILE A 284 13.12 -4.00 8.44
N GLY A 285 11.97 -3.73 7.83
CA GLY A 285 10.66 -4.04 8.36
C GLY A 285 10.19 -5.41 7.93
N HIS A 286 9.45 -6.05 8.82
CA HIS A 286 8.79 -7.33 8.58
C HIS A 286 7.33 -7.21 8.97
N ALA A 287 6.43 -7.61 8.10
CA ALA A 287 5.00 -7.63 8.37
C ALA A 287 4.32 -8.84 7.74
N GLY A 288 3.26 -9.33 8.35
CA GLY A 288 2.51 -10.49 7.89
C GLY A 288 1.01 -10.25 7.95
N ARG A 289 0.26 -11.02 7.15
CA ARG A 289 -1.20 -11.04 7.25
C ARG A 289 -1.61 -11.87 8.45
N ARG A 290 -2.29 -11.23 9.40
CA ARG A 290 -2.92 -11.87 10.56
C ARG A 290 -4.41 -12.03 10.29
N ARG A 291 -4.86 -13.29 10.21
CA ARG A 291 -6.28 -13.62 10.02
C ARG A 291 -7.11 -13.04 11.17
N ILE A 292 -8.30 -12.55 10.82
CA ILE A 292 -9.31 -12.12 11.78
C ILE A 292 -10.23 -13.31 12.04
N PRO A 293 -10.41 -13.77 13.30
CA PRO A 293 -11.32 -14.86 13.62
C PRO A 293 -12.72 -14.65 13.01
N ALA A 294 -13.35 -15.74 12.57
CA ALA A 294 -14.67 -15.77 11.93
C ALA A 294 -14.83 -15.00 10.60
N ARG A 295 -13.77 -14.40 10.04
CA ARG A 295 -13.84 -13.69 8.75
C ARG A 295 -13.15 -14.45 7.62
N LYS A 296 -13.83 -14.54 6.47
CA LYS A 296 -13.25 -15.03 5.21
C LYS A 296 -12.47 -13.89 4.53
N SER A 297 -11.27 -13.60 5.04
CA SER A 297 -10.31 -12.62 4.48
C SER A 297 -8.87 -13.05 4.78
N ALA A 298 -7.90 -12.54 4.03
CA ALA A 298 -6.48 -12.68 4.36
C ALA A 298 -6.14 -11.98 5.70
N GLY A 299 -6.93 -10.99 6.12
CA GLY A 299 -6.81 -10.31 7.40
C GLY A 299 -5.90 -9.09 7.37
N VAL A 300 -5.52 -8.61 8.56
CA VAL A 300 -4.77 -7.36 8.73
C VAL A 300 -3.29 -7.52 8.51
N LEU A 301 -2.67 -6.52 7.91
CA LEU A 301 -1.22 -6.43 7.81
C LEU A 301 -0.66 -5.89 9.13
N ALA A 302 0.11 -6.72 9.82
CA ALA A 302 0.67 -6.44 11.13
C ALA A 302 2.20 -6.54 11.09
N PRO A 303 2.95 -5.63 11.74
CA PRO A 303 4.37 -5.84 11.98
C PRO A 303 4.61 -7.19 12.69
N ILE A 304 5.62 -7.92 12.24
CA ILE A 304 6.06 -9.15 12.90
C ILE A 304 7.14 -8.76 13.90
N ALA A 305 6.89 -9.01 15.18
CA ALA A 305 7.95 -8.97 16.19
C ALA A 305 8.88 -10.15 15.91
N ILE A 306 10.11 -9.86 15.49
CA ILE A 306 11.10 -10.91 15.26
C ILE A 306 11.52 -11.40 16.64
N GLN A 307 11.10 -12.62 16.99
CA GLN A 307 11.59 -13.28 18.19
C GLN A 307 13.12 -13.36 18.06
N LYS A 308 13.84 -12.72 18.99
CA LYS A 308 15.25 -13.02 19.19
C LYS A 308 15.31 -14.52 19.46
N GLY A 309 15.89 -15.29 18.54
CA GLY A 309 16.27 -16.67 18.83
C GLY A 309 17.03 -16.68 20.14
N ARG A 310 16.62 -17.55 21.07
CA ARG A 310 17.45 -17.85 22.25
C ARG A 310 18.82 -18.27 21.71
N ALA A 311 19.84 -17.50 22.07
CA ALA A 311 21.23 -17.92 21.94
C ALA A 311 21.48 -19.16 22.80
#